data_AF-A0A2N9N3U4-F1
#
_entry.id   AF-A0A2N9N3U4-F1
#
_cell.length_a   1.000
_cell.length_b   1.000
_cell.length_c   1.000
_cell.angle_alpha   90.00
_cell.angle_beta   90.00
_cell.angle_gamma   90.00
#
_symmetry.space_group_name_H-M   'P 1'
#
loop_
_entity.id
_entity.type
_entity.pdbx_description
1 polymer ?
#
loop_
_entity_poly.entity_id
_entity_poly.type
_entity_poly.pdbx_seq_one_letter_code
_entity_poly.pdbx_strand_id
1 'polypeptide(L)'
;MGNRIRRIPLDGSNVSEVEVPGRKELNVLFWAADGKGWFVSSVTPGNGQNLLHVNPRGESQVLFEQPQDALDTLGVPSHDGKRLAFMQWTNTSNVWMIDNF
;
A
#
# COMPACT_ATOMS: atom_id res chain seq x y z
N MET A 1 13.53 -3.10 -6.14
CA MET A 1 12.30 -2.82 -5.38
C MET A 1 12.20 -1.33 -5.07
N GLY A 2 11.25 -0.58 -5.64
CA GLY A 2 11.18 0.88 -5.54
C GLY A 2 10.49 1.40 -4.27
N ASN A 3 10.98 2.51 -3.71
CA ASN A 3 10.39 3.25 -2.59
C ASN A 3 9.95 4.67 -3.00
N ARG A 4 9.74 4.92 -4.29
CA ARG A 4 9.49 6.25 -4.85
C ARG A 4 8.19 6.30 -5.62
N ILE A 5 7.45 7.39 -5.42
CA ILE A 5 6.25 7.74 -6.18
C ILE A 5 6.66 8.77 -7.23
N ARG A 6 6.36 8.51 -8.51
CA ARG A 6 6.62 9.45 -9.61
C ARG A 6 5.41 10.32 -9.86
N ARG A 7 5.61 11.64 -9.92
CA ARG A 7 4.63 12.63 -10.32
C ARG A 7 4.95 13.08 -11.74
N ILE A 8 4.06 12.79 -12.66
CA ILE A 8 4.21 13.10 -14.09
C ILE A 8 3.17 14.17 -14.44
N PRO A 9 3.58 15.44 -14.60
CA PRO A 9 2.67 16.49 -15.02
C PRO A 9 2.15 16.27 -16.44
N LEU A 10 0.88 16.59 -16.68
CA LEU A 10 0.25 16.44 -18.02
C LEU A 10 0.52 17.64 -18.93
N ASP A 11 0.91 18.79 -18.36
CA ASP A 11 1.27 20.01 -19.08
C ASP A 11 2.69 19.98 -19.67
N GLY A 12 3.40 18.85 -19.53
CA GLY A 12 4.77 18.70 -19.99
C GLY A 12 5.81 19.32 -19.07
N SER A 13 5.42 19.84 -17.90
CA SER A 13 6.38 20.27 -16.88
C SER A 13 7.17 19.10 -16.29
N ASN A 14 8.23 19.42 -15.54
CA ASN A 14 9.22 18.43 -15.13
C ASN A 14 8.63 17.33 -14.22
N VAL A 15 8.96 16.07 -14.56
CA VAL A 15 8.68 14.93 -13.68
C VAL A 15 9.42 15.12 -12.36
N SER A 16 8.76 14.78 -11.27
CA SER A 16 9.37 14.76 -9.94
C SER A 16 9.11 13.44 -9.24
N GLU A 17 9.94 13.14 -8.24
CA GLU A 17 9.80 11.94 -7.41
C GLU A 17 9.52 12.35 -5.96
N VAL A 18 8.79 11.49 -5.26
CA VAL A 18 8.60 11.54 -3.82
C VAL A 18 9.13 10.23 -3.26
N GLU A 19 10.23 10.30 -2.54
CA GLU A 19 10.73 9.14 -1.79
C GLU A 19 9.87 8.90 -0.55
N VAL A 20 9.59 7.63 -0.25
CA VAL A 20 8.85 7.20 0.95
C VAL A 20 9.83 6.47 1.88
N PRO A 21 10.42 7.18 2.87
CA PRO A 21 11.48 6.62 3.70
C PRO A 21 11.02 5.42 4.51
N GLY A 22 11.90 4.43 4.67
CA GLY A 22 11.63 3.22 5.47
C GLY A 22 10.64 2.24 4.84
N ARG A 23 10.14 2.51 3.63
CA ARG A 23 9.26 1.62 2.88
C ARG A 23 9.99 0.95 1.72
N LYS A 24 9.49 -0.20 1.30
CA LYS A 24 9.99 -0.96 0.15
C LYS A 24 8.80 -1.47 -0.66
N GLU A 25 9.03 -1.71 -1.94
CA GLU A 25 8.07 -2.36 -2.83
C GLU A 25 6.71 -1.68 -2.84
N LEU A 26 6.72 -0.37 -3.12
CA LEU A 26 5.46 0.34 -3.38
C LEU A 26 4.80 -0.26 -4.64
N ASN A 27 3.54 -0.65 -4.54
CA ASN A 27 2.84 -1.35 -5.62
C ASN A 27 1.56 -0.63 -6.06
N VAL A 28 0.48 -0.75 -5.29
CA VAL A 28 -0.82 -0.18 -5.62
C VAL A 28 -0.93 1.23 -5.05
N LEU A 29 -1.42 2.18 -5.84
CA LEU A 29 -1.54 3.59 -5.45
C LEU A 29 -2.90 4.16 -5.87
N PHE A 30 -3.59 4.81 -4.94
CA PHE A 30 -4.79 5.62 -5.20
C PHE A 30 -4.61 7.03 -4.63
N TRP A 31 -5.11 8.04 -5.34
CA TRP A 31 -5.14 9.42 -4.84
C TRP A 31 -6.14 9.56 -3.70
N ALA A 32 -5.77 10.28 -2.64
CA ALA A 32 -6.74 10.74 -1.66
C ALA A 32 -7.71 11.75 -2.31
N ALA A 33 -8.98 11.71 -1.91
CA ALA A 33 -10.04 12.55 -2.51
C ALA A 33 -9.79 14.05 -2.30
N ASP A 34 -9.06 14.43 -1.25
CA ASP A 34 -8.68 15.81 -0.96
C ASP A 34 -7.44 16.29 -1.74
N GLY A 35 -6.80 15.41 -2.52
CA GLY A 35 -5.58 15.69 -3.27
C GLY A 35 -4.32 15.86 -2.40
N LYS A 36 -4.39 15.59 -1.08
CA LYS A 36 -3.29 15.83 -0.13
C LYS A 36 -2.42 14.60 0.13
N GLY A 37 -2.47 13.61 -0.75
CA GLY A 37 -1.66 12.41 -0.63
C GLY A 37 -2.19 11.23 -1.42
N TRP A 38 -1.69 10.06 -1.04
CA TRP A 38 -1.99 8.79 -1.68
C TRP A 38 -2.21 7.70 -0.64
N PHE A 39 -3.09 6.76 -0.96
CA PHE A 39 -3.13 5.45 -0.33
C PHE A 39 -2.22 4.50 -1.11
N VAL A 40 -1.25 3.88 -0.44
CA VAL A 40 -0.17 3.12 -1.10
C VAL A 40 0.03 1.78 -0.40
N SER A 41 0.17 0.69 -1.16
CA SER A 41 0.61 -0.60 -0.60
C SER A 41 2.12 -0.72 -0.59
N SER A 42 2.67 -1.38 0.42
CA SER A 42 4.11 -1.64 0.55
C SER A 42 4.36 -2.93 1.34
N VAL A 43 5.43 -3.65 1.06
CA VAL A 43 5.79 -4.84 1.86
C VAL A 43 6.20 -4.46 3.29
N THR A 44 5.88 -5.33 4.24
CA THR A 44 6.42 -5.27 5.61
C THR A 44 7.77 -6.00 5.66
N PRO A 45 8.62 -5.75 6.67
CA PRO A 45 9.84 -6.54 6.88
C PRO A 45 9.59 -8.04 7.11
N GLY A 46 8.37 -8.43 7.56
CA GLY A 46 7.99 -9.80 7.91
C GLY A 46 7.25 -10.57 6.82
N ASN A 47 7.37 -10.16 5.55
CA ASN A 47 6.66 -10.73 4.39
C ASN A 47 5.12 -10.58 4.44
N GLY A 48 4.63 -9.50 5.07
CA GLY A 48 3.25 -9.06 4.96
C GLY A 48 3.13 -7.80 4.08
N GLN A 49 1.98 -7.15 4.15
CA GLN A 49 1.69 -5.93 3.38
C GLN A 49 1.13 -4.84 4.30
N ASN A 50 1.56 -3.60 4.08
CA ASN A 50 1.02 -2.42 4.71
C ASN A 50 0.15 -1.64 3.73
N LEU A 51 -1.00 -1.16 4.19
CA LEU A 51 -1.70 -0.05 3.58
C LEU A 51 -1.26 1.24 4.26
N LEU A 52 -0.70 2.16 3.49
CA LEU A 52 -0.17 3.43 3.94
C LEU A 52 -1.04 4.59 3.47
N HIS A 53 -1.06 5.67 4.25
CA HIS A 53 -1.32 7.00 3.73
C HIS A 53 0.02 7.74 3.60
N VAL A 54 0.32 8.27 2.42
CA VAL A 54 1.58 8.96 2.11
C VAL A 54 1.27 10.39 1.67
N ASN A 55 1.89 11.37 2.31
CA ASN A 55 1.70 12.78 1.95
C ASN A 55 2.68 13.22 0.82
N PRO A 56 2.51 14.42 0.23
CA PRO A 56 3.36 14.92 -0.86
C PRO A 56 4.85 15.10 -0.52
N ARG A 57 5.23 15.01 0.76
CA ARG A 57 6.62 15.06 1.24
C ARG A 57 7.22 13.66 1.41
N GLY A 58 6.41 12.60 1.26
CA GLY A 58 6.86 11.23 1.42
C GLY A 58 6.73 10.67 2.83
N GLU A 59 6.21 11.46 3.77
CA GLU A 59 5.92 10.97 5.12
C GLU A 59 4.76 9.97 5.04
N SER A 60 4.94 8.79 5.65
CA SER A 60 3.97 7.70 5.59
C SER A 60 3.41 7.34 6.96
N GLN A 61 2.10 7.17 7.02
CA GLN A 61 1.38 6.60 8.16
C GLN A 61 0.84 5.22 7.77
N VAL A 62 1.04 4.21 8.63
CA VAL A 62 0.39 2.90 8.45
C VAL A 62 -1.07 3.05 8.85
N LEU A 63 -1.99 2.73 7.94
CA LEU A 63 -3.43 2.67 8.21
C LEU A 63 -3.86 1.26 8.58
N PHE A 64 -3.26 0.26 7.94
CA PHE A 64 -3.58 -1.15 8.17
C PHE A 64 -2.37 -2.03 7.85
N GLU A 65 -2.15 -3.06 8.66
CA GLU A 65 -1.15 -4.09 8.42
C GLU A 65 -1.86 -5.42 8.18
N GLN A 66 -1.58 -6.04 7.05
CA GLN A 66 -2.11 -7.36 6.73
C GLN A 66 -1.48 -8.44 7.64
N PRO A 67 -2.15 -9.58 7.84
CA PRO A 67 -1.52 -10.77 8.39
C PRO A 67 -0.23 -11.14 7.66
N GLN A 68 0.63 -11.89 8.34
CA GLN A 68 1.81 -12.49 7.74
C GLN A 68 1.40 -13.36 6.53
N ASP A 69 2.24 -13.36 5.49
CA ASP A 69 2.03 -14.05 4.20
C ASP A 69 0.93 -13.46 3.30
N ALA A 70 0.31 -12.34 3.68
CA ALA A 70 -0.56 -11.62 2.75
C ALA A 70 0.24 -11.11 1.55
N LEU A 71 -0.28 -11.34 0.35
CA LEU A 71 0.46 -11.06 -0.89
C LEU A 71 0.22 -9.65 -1.43
N ASP A 72 -0.90 -9.02 -1.07
CA ASP A 72 -1.21 -7.66 -1.50
C ASP A 72 -2.19 -6.94 -0.55
N THR A 73 -2.36 -5.64 -0.72
CA THR A 73 -3.39 -4.80 -0.11
C THR A 73 -3.66 -3.59 -0.98
N LEU A 74 -4.83 -2.97 -0.84
CA LEU A 74 -5.15 -1.72 -1.53
C LEU A 74 -6.19 -0.92 -0.74
N GLY A 75 -6.23 0.38 -0.96
CA GLY A 75 -7.22 1.28 -0.38
C GLY A 75 -7.84 2.19 -1.45
N VAL A 76 -9.14 2.06 -1.69
CA VAL A 76 -9.90 2.88 -2.64
C VAL A 76 -10.76 3.89 -1.88
N PRO A 77 -10.47 5.20 -1.98
CA PRO A 77 -11.26 6.20 -1.30
C PRO A 77 -12.62 6.39 -1.95
N SER A 78 -13.62 6.64 -1.12
CA SER A 78 -14.90 7.21 -1.55
C SER A 78 -14.70 8.62 -2.13
N HIS A 79 -15.59 9.01 -3.05
CA HIS A 79 -15.50 10.30 -3.72
C HIS A 79 -15.51 11.50 -2.76
N ASP A 80 -16.24 11.41 -1.65
CA ASP A 80 -16.31 12.46 -0.63
C ASP A 80 -15.13 12.42 0.37
N GLY A 81 -14.22 11.46 0.24
CA GLY A 81 -13.06 11.28 1.10
C GLY A 81 -13.37 10.82 2.53
N LYS A 82 -14.62 10.51 2.86
CA LYS A 82 -15.02 10.19 4.24
C LYS A 82 -14.83 8.71 4.59
N ARG A 83 -14.71 7.86 3.58
CA ARG A 83 -14.55 6.42 3.71
C ARG A 83 -13.44 5.91 2.80
N LEU A 84 -12.78 4.86 3.26
CA LEU A 84 -11.77 4.11 2.52
C LEU A 84 -12.21 2.64 2.50
N ALA A 85 -12.49 2.09 1.33
CA ALA A 85 -12.61 0.66 1.15
C ALA A 85 -11.20 0.08 1.06
N PHE A 86 -10.90 -1.00 1.79
CA PHE A 86 -9.59 -1.65 1.72
C PHE A 86 -9.74 -3.16 1.62
N MET A 87 -8.74 -3.79 0.98
CA MET A 87 -8.65 -5.24 0.92
C MET A 87 -8.04 -5.78 2.20
N GLN A 88 -8.60 -6.84 2.77
CA GLN A 88 -7.99 -7.61 3.84
C GLN A 88 -7.86 -9.07 3.40
N TRP A 89 -6.66 -9.62 3.53
CA TRP A 89 -6.44 -11.05 3.38
C TRP A 89 -6.88 -11.78 4.63
N THR A 90 -7.70 -12.80 4.44
CA THR A 90 -8.08 -13.74 5.50
C THR A 90 -7.73 -15.14 5.02
N ASN A 91 -6.67 -15.71 5.59
CA ASN A 91 -6.28 -17.08 5.32
C ASN A 91 -6.83 -17.99 6.42
N THR A 92 -7.45 -19.09 6.02
CA THR A 92 -7.80 -20.20 6.91
C THR A 92 -7.04 -21.44 6.44
N SER A 93 -6.24 -22.02 7.33
CA SER A 93 -5.45 -23.21 7.03
C SER A 93 -5.86 -24.36 7.95
N ASN A 94 -5.92 -25.57 7.40
CA ASN A 94 -6.07 -26.81 8.15
C ASN A 94 -4.76 -27.60 8.06
N VAL A 95 -4.41 -28.31 9.13
CA VAL A 95 -3.27 -29.24 9.14
C VAL A 95 -3.82 -30.65 9.26
N TRP A 96 -3.34 -31.55 8.40
CA TRP A 96 -3.70 -32.96 8.40
C TRP A 96 -2.42 -33.80 8.56
N MET A 97 -2.50 -34.84 9.39
CA MET A 97 -1.45 -35.84 9.47
C MET A 97 -1.62 -36.82 8.30
N ILE A 98 -0.53 -37.15 7.63
CA ILE A 98 -0.49 -38.25 6.66
C ILE A 98 0.39 -39.34 7.26
N ASP A 99 -0.18 -40.53 7.46
CA ASP A 99 0.54 -41.69 7.98
C ASP A 99 1.17 -42.51 6.83
N ASN A 100 2.38 -43.02 7.05
CA ASN A 100 3.14 -43.92 6.15
C ASN A 100 3.59 -43.33 4.80
N PHE A 101 4.05 -42.07 4.79
CA PHE A 101 4.70 -41.42 3.64
C PHE A 101 6.10 -40.92 4.00
#